data_AF-A0A1F4AB26-F1
#
_entry.id   AF-A0A1F4AB26-F1
#
_cell.length_a   1.000
_cell.length_b   1.000
_cell.length_c   1.000
_cell.angle_alpha   90.00
_cell.angle_beta   90.00
_cell.angle_gamma   90.00
#
_symmetry.space_group_name_H-M   'P 1'
#
loop_
_entity.id
_entity.type
_entity.pdbx_description
1 polymer ?
#
loop_
_entity_poly.entity_id
_entity_poly.type
_entity_poly.pdbx_seq_one_letter_code
_entity_poly.pdbx_strand_id
1 'polypeptide(L)'
;MRFAPSFGLTASFLAAFFAASSALALEYPIGAPLQRYGMEITAVYLQPVTMEPEGIMKPPTESDIHLEADIKALSNNPNGFAEGAWIPYLKVQFELKKEGSADTVSGELTPMVANDGAHYGDNIKLKGPGKYKLKYRIHPPSADPRNHFGRHTDRLTGVRPWFKPFEVEYEFTFVGVGKKGGY
;
A
#
# COMPACT_ATOMS: atom_id res chain seq x y z
N MET A 1 40.23 -68.29 -12.03
CA MET A 1 40.40 -66.91 -12.53
C MET A 1 39.23 -66.62 -13.47
N ARG A 2 38.49 -65.51 -13.46
CA ARG A 2 38.35 -64.34 -12.59
C ARG A 2 37.04 -63.65 -13.08
N PHE A 3 36.19 -63.25 -12.13
CA PHE A 3 35.17 -62.17 -12.18
C PHE A 3 34.13 -62.11 -13.33
N ALA A 4 32.87 -62.37 -12.97
CA ALA A 4 31.70 -61.74 -13.59
C ALA A 4 31.41 -60.40 -12.91
N PRO A 5 31.02 -59.33 -13.63
CA PRO A 5 30.73 -58.04 -13.02
C PRO A 5 29.31 -58.00 -12.47
N SER A 6 29.19 -57.53 -11.23
CA SER A 6 27.98 -56.98 -10.64
C SER A 6 28.01 -55.45 -10.72
N PHE A 7 26.86 -54.82 -10.43
CA PHE A 7 26.55 -53.39 -10.31
C PHE A 7 26.14 -52.67 -11.61
N GLY A 8 25.03 -51.92 -11.66
CA GLY A 8 24.10 -51.57 -10.58
C GLY A 8 22.80 -50.96 -11.13
N LEU A 9 21.71 -51.17 -10.42
CA LEU A 9 20.48 -50.41 -10.62
C LEU A 9 20.74 -48.97 -10.14
N THR A 10 20.93 -48.04 -11.08
CA THR A 10 20.83 -46.62 -10.79
C THR A 10 19.35 -46.28 -10.63
N ALA A 11 18.90 -46.17 -9.37
CA ALA A 11 17.60 -45.57 -9.06
C ALA A 11 17.69 -44.07 -9.32
N SER A 12 17.14 -43.61 -10.43
CA SER A 12 16.96 -42.18 -10.70
C SER A 12 15.89 -41.62 -9.76
N PHE A 13 16.33 -40.95 -8.69
CA PHE A 13 15.45 -40.08 -7.90
C PHE A 13 15.05 -38.89 -8.77
N LEU A 14 13.81 -38.90 -9.27
CA LEU A 14 13.19 -37.74 -9.89
C LEU A 14 12.82 -36.75 -8.77
N ALA A 15 13.72 -35.79 -8.50
CA ALA A 15 13.43 -34.70 -7.58
C ALA A 15 12.35 -33.80 -8.20
N ALA A 16 11.10 -33.95 -7.76
CA ALA A 16 10.02 -33.04 -8.08
C ALA A 16 10.31 -31.68 -7.40
N PHE A 17 10.83 -30.73 -8.16
CA PHE A 17 10.89 -29.33 -7.74
C PHE A 17 9.46 -28.80 -7.68
N PHE A 18 8.87 -28.81 -6.48
CA PHE A 18 7.68 -28.01 -6.21
C PHE A 18 8.09 -26.55 -6.21
N ALA A 19 7.85 -25.85 -7.33
CA ALA A 19 7.88 -24.40 -7.35
C ALA A 19 6.76 -23.91 -6.42
N ALA A 20 7.12 -23.47 -5.21
CA ALA A 20 6.19 -22.79 -4.34
C ALA A 20 5.77 -21.48 -5.03
N SER A 21 4.54 -21.44 -5.54
CA SER A 21 3.95 -20.19 -6.04
C SER A 21 3.82 -19.24 -4.86
N SER A 22 4.63 -18.19 -4.82
CA SER A 22 4.47 -17.10 -3.86
C SER A 22 3.09 -16.49 -4.07
N ALA A 23 2.19 -16.68 -3.09
CA ALA A 23 0.89 -16.05 -3.11
C ALA A 23 1.07 -14.56 -2.82
N LEU A 24 1.14 -13.74 -3.86
CA LEU A 24 1.06 -12.28 -3.73
C LEU A 24 -0.39 -11.91 -3.41
N ALA A 25 -0.57 -10.91 -2.54
CA ALA A 25 -1.88 -10.29 -2.38
C ALA A 25 -2.29 -9.68 -3.72
N LEU A 26 -3.56 -9.83 -4.10
CA LEU A 26 -4.08 -9.17 -5.29
C LEU A 26 -4.56 -7.78 -4.90
N GLU A 27 -3.81 -6.77 -5.30
CA GLU A 27 -4.21 -5.37 -5.21
C GLU A 27 -5.19 -5.01 -6.33
N TYR A 28 -6.19 -4.23 -5.97
CA TYR A 28 -7.19 -3.68 -6.87
C TYR A 28 -6.97 -2.17 -6.98
N PRO A 29 -6.61 -1.63 -8.15
CA PRO A 29 -6.37 -0.21 -8.32
C PRO A 29 -7.66 0.61 -8.15
N ILE A 30 -7.56 1.75 -7.48
CA ILE A 30 -8.61 2.74 -7.31
C ILE A 30 -8.29 3.94 -8.21
N GLY A 31 -8.91 3.99 -9.38
CA GLY A 31 -8.66 5.02 -10.38
C GLY A 31 -7.24 4.94 -10.98
N ALA A 32 -6.79 6.04 -11.58
CA ALA A 32 -5.42 6.19 -12.10
C ALA A 32 -4.54 6.95 -11.09
N PRO A 33 -3.23 6.68 -11.03
CA PRO A 33 -2.30 7.46 -10.21
C PRO A 33 -2.37 8.96 -10.51
N LEU A 34 -2.29 9.78 -9.47
CA LEU A 34 -2.32 11.23 -9.56
C LEU A 34 -0.99 11.83 -9.14
N GLN A 35 -0.52 12.84 -9.87
CA GLN A 35 0.76 13.49 -9.59
C GLN A 35 0.56 14.90 -9.00
N ARG A 36 1.11 15.16 -7.81
CA ARG A 36 1.03 16.45 -7.11
C ARG A 36 2.32 16.70 -6.32
N TYR A 37 2.81 17.94 -6.34
CA TYR A 37 3.95 18.38 -5.52
C TYR A 37 5.21 17.50 -5.60
N GLY A 38 5.50 16.94 -6.78
CA GLY A 38 6.65 16.04 -6.97
C GLY A 38 6.47 14.66 -6.33
N MET A 39 5.22 14.22 -6.18
CA MET A 39 4.82 12.89 -5.74
C MET A 39 3.85 12.26 -6.73
N GLU A 40 3.96 10.96 -6.90
CA GLU A 40 2.91 10.10 -7.44
C GLU A 40 2.11 9.53 -6.27
N ILE A 41 0.79 9.68 -6.34
CA ILE A 41 -0.15 9.17 -5.34
C ILE A 41 -1.00 8.12 -6.04
N THR A 42 -0.89 6.89 -5.59
CA THR A 42 -1.69 5.75 -6.06
C THR A 42 -2.59 5.28 -4.92
N ALA A 43 -3.81 4.90 -5.26
CA ALA A 43 -4.76 4.31 -4.33
C ALA A 43 -5.03 2.87 -4.76
N VAL A 44 -4.93 1.93 -3.83
CA VAL A 44 -5.29 0.53 -4.04
C VAL A 44 -6.12 0.02 -2.86
N TYR A 45 -6.82 -1.08 -3.07
CA TYR A 45 -7.34 -1.88 -1.97
C TYR A 45 -7.02 -3.35 -2.17
N LEU A 46 -7.02 -4.11 -1.09
CA LEU A 46 -6.87 -5.56 -1.09
C LEU A 46 -7.70 -6.18 0.05
N GLN A 47 -7.57 -7.49 0.26
CA GLN A 47 -8.20 -8.13 1.42
C GLN A 47 -7.70 -7.49 2.74
N PRO A 48 -8.55 -7.38 3.77
CA PRO A 48 -8.12 -6.93 5.10
C PRO A 48 -6.89 -7.70 5.61
N VAL A 49 -5.99 -6.99 6.27
CA VAL A 49 -4.72 -7.54 6.77
C VAL A 49 -4.69 -7.59 8.28
N THR A 50 -3.91 -8.50 8.85
CA THR A 50 -3.57 -8.47 10.29
C THR A 50 -2.33 -7.59 10.47
N MET A 51 -2.31 -6.74 11.49
CA MET A 51 -1.19 -5.84 11.76
C MET A 51 -0.83 -5.83 13.23
N GLU A 52 0.45 -5.58 13.49
CA GLU A 52 0.97 -5.26 14.81
C GLU A 52 1.43 -3.80 14.86
N PRO A 53 1.35 -3.14 16.04
CA PRO A 53 0.69 -3.63 17.25
C PRO A 53 -0.84 -3.73 17.08
N GLU A 54 -1.47 -4.61 17.87
CA GLU A 54 -2.93 -4.72 17.87
C GLU A 54 -3.59 -3.39 18.30
N GLY A 55 -4.80 -3.15 17.80
CA GLY A 55 -5.63 -2.00 18.21
C GLY A 55 -5.35 -0.69 17.47
N ILE A 56 -4.39 -0.66 16.54
CA ILE A 56 -4.13 0.54 15.72
C ILE A 56 -5.06 0.66 14.49
N MET A 57 -5.72 -0.43 14.13
CA MET A 57 -6.73 -0.47 13.07
C MET A 57 -7.82 -1.50 13.39
N LYS A 58 -8.91 -1.46 12.63
CA LYS A 58 -9.99 -2.43 12.75
C LYS A 58 -9.51 -3.86 12.43
N PRO A 59 -9.94 -4.91 13.15
CA PRO A 59 -9.54 -6.28 12.83
C PRO A 59 -10.09 -6.73 11.46
N PRO A 60 -9.43 -7.70 10.80
CA PRO A 60 -9.87 -8.24 9.51
C PRO A 60 -11.32 -8.71 9.48
N THR A 61 -11.78 -9.35 10.56
CA THR A 61 -13.14 -9.92 10.68
C THR A 61 -14.25 -8.87 10.68
N GLU A 62 -13.92 -7.62 10.94
CA GLU A 62 -14.85 -6.50 10.91
C GLU A 62 -14.68 -5.60 9.68
N SER A 63 -13.80 -5.96 8.75
CA SER A 63 -13.40 -5.10 7.63
C SER A 63 -13.73 -5.75 6.30
N ASP A 64 -13.94 -4.94 5.27
CA ASP A 64 -14.22 -5.42 3.91
C ASP A 64 -12.98 -5.31 3.01
N ILE A 65 -12.14 -4.29 3.26
CA ILE A 65 -10.90 -4.05 2.52
C ILE A 65 -9.77 -3.62 3.47
N HIS A 66 -8.53 -3.80 3.03
CA HIS A 66 -7.43 -2.93 3.41
C HIS A 66 -7.29 -1.85 2.34
N LEU A 67 -7.40 -0.58 2.71
CA LEU A 67 -7.26 0.57 1.81
C LEU A 67 -5.84 1.12 1.96
N GLU A 68 -5.16 1.37 0.84
CA GLU A 68 -3.80 1.88 0.85
C GLU A 68 -3.64 3.16 0.00
N ALA A 69 -2.69 3.99 0.42
CA ALA A 69 -2.15 5.11 -0.33
C ALA A 69 -0.64 4.91 -0.50
N ASP A 70 -0.23 4.60 -1.73
CA ASP A 70 1.17 4.55 -2.13
C ASP A 70 1.61 5.92 -2.60
N ILE A 71 2.52 6.53 -1.84
CA ILE A 71 3.00 7.89 -2.10
C ILE A 71 4.50 7.84 -2.31
N LYS A 72 4.92 8.00 -3.56
CA LYS A 72 6.33 7.91 -3.97
C LYS A 72 6.79 9.21 -4.61
N ALA A 73 8.05 9.56 -4.40
CA ALA A 73 8.66 10.73 -5.03
C ALA A 73 8.78 10.53 -6.54
N LEU A 74 8.44 11.59 -7.28
CA LEU A 74 8.79 11.73 -8.69
C LEU A 74 10.24 12.25 -8.82
N SER A 75 10.85 12.10 -9.98
CA SER A 75 12.19 12.66 -10.28
C SER A 75 12.33 14.15 -10.04
N ASN A 76 11.22 14.90 -10.09
CA ASN A 76 11.19 16.34 -9.83
C ASN A 76 10.81 16.71 -8.38
N ASN A 77 10.94 15.79 -7.41
CA ASN A 77 10.60 16.06 -6.02
C ASN A 77 11.38 17.26 -5.44
N PRO A 78 10.69 18.34 -5.00
CA PRO A 78 11.37 19.56 -4.56
C PRO A 78 11.92 19.48 -3.13
N ASN A 79 11.63 18.39 -2.41
CA ASN A 79 11.95 18.21 -1.00
C ASN A 79 13.11 17.24 -0.74
N GLY A 80 13.80 16.81 -1.79
CA GLY A 80 15.06 16.05 -1.70
C GLY A 80 14.90 14.54 -1.63
N PHE A 81 13.70 14.01 -1.83
CA PHE A 81 13.50 12.56 -1.93
C PHE A 81 13.96 12.04 -3.30
N ALA A 82 14.62 10.89 -3.32
CA ALA A 82 15.00 10.22 -4.56
C ALA A 82 13.78 9.70 -5.33
N GLU A 83 13.85 9.64 -6.65
CA GLU A 83 12.79 9.08 -7.49
C GLU A 83 12.40 7.66 -7.04
N GLY A 84 11.10 7.40 -6.95
CA GLY A 84 10.55 6.11 -6.52
C GLY A 84 10.60 5.86 -5.01
N ALA A 85 11.28 6.70 -4.22
CA ALA A 85 11.32 6.56 -2.78
C ALA A 85 9.93 6.81 -2.17
N TRP A 86 9.53 5.99 -1.21
CA TRP A 86 8.35 6.27 -0.38
C TRP A 86 8.54 7.59 0.38
N ILE A 87 7.46 8.37 0.49
CA ILE A 87 7.45 9.62 1.24
C ILE A 87 6.94 9.36 2.66
N PRO A 88 7.83 9.29 3.67
CA PRO A 88 7.44 9.01 5.04
C PRO A 88 6.82 10.25 5.70
N TYR A 89 6.34 10.06 6.93
CA TYR A 89 5.96 11.14 7.86
C TYR A 89 4.77 12.03 7.43
N LEU A 90 4.15 11.76 6.28
CA LEU A 90 2.88 12.37 5.90
C LEU A 90 1.79 12.01 6.90
N LYS A 91 0.84 12.93 7.05
CA LYS A 91 -0.47 12.63 7.61
C LYS A 91 -1.46 12.50 6.45
N VAL A 92 -2.09 11.34 6.32
CA VAL A 92 -2.96 11.00 5.20
C VAL A 92 -4.36 10.71 5.74
N GLN A 93 -5.29 11.63 5.50
CA GLN A 93 -6.69 11.44 5.87
C GLN A 93 -7.49 10.97 4.67
N PHE A 94 -8.55 10.20 4.90
CA PHE A 94 -9.42 9.74 3.83
C PHE A 94 -10.90 10.03 4.11
N GLU A 95 -11.65 10.20 3.03
CA GLU A 95 -13.11 10.15 3.00
C GLU A 95 -13.56 9.20 1.88
N LEU A 96 -14.45 8.27 2.20
CA LEU A 96 -15.05 7.31 1.30
C LEU A 96 -16.57 7.50 1.30
N LYS A 97 -17.12 7.84 0.14
CA LYS A 97 -18.55 8.04 -0.05
C LYS A 97 -19.10 7.13 -1.12
N LYS A 98 -20.05 6.27 -0.73
CA LYS A 98 -20.81 5.45 -1.68
C LYS A 98 -21.82 6.32 -2.42
N GLU A 99 -21.92 6.16 -3.74
CA GLU A 99 -22.95 6.83 -4.53
C GLU A 99 -24.35 6.47 -4.02
N GLY A 100 -25.21 7.48 -3.84
CA GLY A 100 -26.56 7.31 -3.28
C GLY A 100 -26.63 7.11 -1.76
N SER A 101 -25.50 7.01 -1.05
CA SER A 101 -25.47 6.97 0.43
C SER A 101 -25.41 8.37 1.03
N ALA A 102 -26.15 8.57 2.13
CA ALA A 102 -26.01 9.76 2.97
C ALA A 102 -24.73 9.71 3.83
N ASP A 103 -24.32 8.51 4.23
CA ASP A 103 -23.16 8.28 5.10
C ASP A 103 -21.85 8.42 4.32
N THR A 104 -20.83 8.94 5.01
CA THR A 104 -19.42 8.95 4.59
C THR A 104 -18.62 8.17 5.63
N VAL A 105 -17.69 7.33 5.17
CA VAL A 105 -16.68 6.67 6.02
C VAL A 105 -15.41 7.50 5.94
N SER A 106 -14.82 7.88 7.06
CA SER A 106 -13.62 8.73 7.09
C SER A 106 -12.68 8.34 8.21
N GLY A 107 -11.40 8.63 8.03
CA GLY A 107 -10.38 8.31 9.02
C GLY A 107 -9.00 8.84 8.61
N GLU A 108 -7.97 8.31 9.25
CA GLU A 108 -6.57 8.61 8.98
C GLU A 108 -5.84 7.30 8.71
N LEU A 109 -5.15 7.23 7.56
CA LEU A 109 -4.34 6.08 7.21
C LEU A 109 -3.06 6.08 8.05
N THR A 110 -2.71 4.90 8.57
CA THR A 110 -1.54 4.71 9.42
C THR A 110 -0.34 4.33 8.56
N PRO A 111 0.88 4.88 8.79
CA PRO A 111 2.08 4.40 8.11
C PRO A 111 2.42 2.97 8.56
N MET A 112 2.72 2.10 7.60
CA MET A 112 3.04 0.70 7.86
C MET A 112 3.97 0.12 6.79
N VAL A 113 4.38 -1.13 6.96
CA VAL A 113 5.24 -1.86 6.01
C VAL A 113 4.69 -3.27 5.77
N ALA A 114 4.64 -3.66 4.51
CA ALA A 114 4.35 -5.02 4.05
C ALA A 114 5.55 -5.60 3.30
N ASN A 115 5.39 -6.77 2.67
CA ASN A 115 6.50 -7.44 1.98
C ASN A 115 6.85 -6.83 0.60
N ASP A 116 6.01 -5.92 0.10
CA ASP A 116 6.20 -5.13 -1.12
C ASP A 116 6.70 -3.69 -0.84
N GLY A 117 6.65 -3.23 0.40
CA GLY A 117 7.24 -1.96 0.82
C GLY A 117 6.44 -1.24 1.90
N ALA A 118 6.83 0.03 2.14
CA ALA A 118 6.13 0.91 3.06
C ALA A 118 5.04 1.70 2.34
N HIS A 119 3.90 1.88 3.01
CA HIS A 119 2.73 2.60 2.51
C HIS A 119 1.93 3.19 3.69
N TYR A 120 0.84 3.90 3.37
CA TYR A 120 -0.17 4.31 4.34
C TYR A 120 -1.42 3.48 4.14
N GLY A 121 -1.98 2.90 5.21
CA GLY A 121 -3.15 2.05 5.07
C GLY A 121 -4.07 2.01 6.28
N ASP A 122 -5.26 1.43 6.09
CA ASP A 122 -6.20 1.10 7.16
C ASP A 122 -7.18 0.00 6.70
N ASN A 123 -7.64 -0.81 7.65
CA ASN A 123 -8.69 -1.79 7.45
C ASN A 123 -10.07 -1.11 7.55
N ILE A 124 -10.83 -1.12 6.46
CA ILE A 124 -12.07 -0.35 6.33
C ILE A 124 -13.29 -1.26 6.18
N LYS A 125 -14.34 -0.95 6.95
CA LYS A 125 -15.70 -1.46 6.72
C LYS A 125 -16.42 -0.56 5.71
N LEU A 126 -16.84 -1.12 4.59
CA LEU A 126 -17.58 -0.44 3.54
C LEU A 126 -19.09 -0.57 3.74
N LYS A 127 -19.84 0.22 2.98
CA LYS A 127 -21.32 0.21 2.92
C LYS A 127 -21.84 -0.71 1.81
N GLY A 128 -21.25 -1.90 1.71
CA GLY A 128 -21.56 -2.93 0.71
C GLY A 128 -21.12 -2.60 -0.72
N PRO A 129 -21.37 -3.48 -1.71
CA PRO A 129 -20.98 -3.26 -3.10
C PRO A 129 -21.58 -1.99 -3.71
N GLY A 130 -20.86 -1.35 -4.63
CA GLY A 130 -21.32 -0.18 -5.36
C GLY A 130 -20.19 0.74 -5.85
N LYS A 131 -20.57 1.89 -6.40
CA LYS A 131 -19.64 2.95 -6.80
C LYS A 131 -19.26 3.82 -5.61
N TYR A 132 -18.00 4.18 -5.51
CA TYR A 132 -17.42 4.95 -4.43
C TYR A 132 -16.59 6.11 -4.98
N LYS A 133 -16.65 7.23 -4.28
CA LYS A 133 -15.67 8.31 -4.36
C LYS A 133 -14.74 8.22 -3.17
N LEU A 134 -13.45 8.19 -3.43
CA LEU A 134 -12.38 8.25 -2.44
C LEU A 134 -11.70 9.61 -2.54
N LYS A 135 -11.54 10.29 -1.42
CA LYS A 135 -10.74 11.52 -1.32
C LYS A 135 -9.64 11.30 -0.30
N TYR A 136 -8.39 11.54 -0.69
CA TYR A 136 -7.29 11.69 0.27
C TYR A 136 -7.01 13.16 0.50
N ARG A 137 -6.81 13.51 1.77
CA ARG A 137 -6.26 14.80 2.19
C ARG A 137 -4.88 14.56 2.78
N ILE A 138 -3.86 15.02 2.08
CA ILE A 138 -2.46 14.74 2.38
C ILE A 138 -1.83 15.99 2.97
N HIS A 139 -1.23 15.81 4.15
CA HIS A 139 -0.54 16.84 4.90
C HIS A 139 0.98 16.58 4.88
N PRO A 140 1.80 17.63 4.84
CA PRO A 140 3.26 17.49 4.81
C PRO A 140 3.80 16.89 6.11
N PRO A 141 5.08 16.44 6.13
CA PRO A 141 5.72 15.91 7.33
C PRO A 141 5.66 16.85 8.56
N SER A 142 5.67 18.17 8.32
CA SER A 142 5.60 19.18 9.37
C SER A 142 4.20 19.45 9.93
N ALA A 143 3.17 18.69 9.54
CA ALA A 143 1.80 18.94 9.97
C ALA A 143 1.49 18.45 11.40
N ASP A 144 2.14 17.37 11.85
CA ASP A 144 2.12 17.00 13.26
C ASP A 144 3.31 17.69 13.96
N PRO A 145 3.09 18.61 14.92
CA PRO A 145 4.18 19.28 15.63
C PRO A 145 5.01 18.33 16.50
N ARG A 146 4.52 17.11 16.77
CA ARG A 146 5.27 16.05 17.48
C ARG A 146 6.19 15.28 16.54
N ASN A 147 6.06 15.47 15.23
CA ASN A 147 6.93 14.89 14.25
C ASN A 147 8.23 15.71 14.13
N HIS A 148 9.37 15.02 14.22
CA HIS A 148 10.69 15.63 14.16
C HIS A 148 11.37 15.50 12.78
N PHE A 149 10.59 15.26 11.72
CA PHE A 149 11.09 15.22 10.34
C PHE A 149 11.45 16.62 9.82
N GLY A 150 12.69 17.04 10.07
CA GLY A 150 13.25 18.32 9.64
C GLY A 150 13.63 18.36 8.16
N ARG A 151 13.85 19.58 7.65
CA ARG A 151 14.47 19.83 6.34
C ARG A 151 15.69 20.72 6.50
N HIS A 152 16.73 20.49 5.71
CA HIS A 152 17.85 21.43 5.62
C HIS A 152 17.39 22.73 4.96
N THR A 153 17.96 23.85 5.41
CA THR A 153 17.60 25.20 4.92
C THR A 153 18.80 26.06 4.55
N ASP A 154 20.01 25.55 4.75
CA ASP A 154 21.24 26.22 4.35
C ASP A 154 21.39 26.23 2.82
N ARG A 155 22.28 27.08 2.32
CA ARG A 155 22.48 27.30 0.88
C ARG A 155 23.06 26.07 0.16
N LEU A 156 23.84 25.23 0.84
CA LEU A 156 24.59 24.14 0.19
C LEU A 156 23.76 22.86 0.09
N THR A 157 22.91 22.59 1.07
CA THR A 157 22.19 21.30 1.20
C THR A 157 20.70 21.46 1.41
N GLY A 158 20.18 22.70 1.41
CA GLY A 158 18.78 22.97 1.68
C GLY A 158 17.83 22.51 0.58
N VAL A 159 16.62 22.15 1.00
CA VAL A 159 15.51 21.79 0.10
C VAL A 159 14.37 22.80 0.20
N ARG A 160 13.42 22.77 -0.76
CA ARG A 160 12.29 23.70 -0.76
C ARG A 160 11.41 23.51 0.49
N PRO A 161 10.65 24.56 0.89
CA PRO A 161 9.63 24.41 1.91
C PRO A 161 8.66 23.28 1.61
N TRP A 162 8.09 22.70 2.66
CA TRP A 162 7.02 21.71 2.53
C TRP A 162 5.81 22.29 1.81
N PHE A 163 5.09 21.43 1.08
CA PHE A 163 3.82 21.78 0.46
C PHE A 163 2.74 22.07 1.52
N LYS A 164 1.70 22.82 1.14
CA LYS A 164 0.49 22.98 1.96
C LYS A 164 -0.40 21.74 1.80
N PRO A 165 -1.25 21.41 2.80
CA PRO A 165 -2.20 20.31 2.66
C PRO A 165 -3.00 20.40 1.36
N PHE A 166 -3.19 19.28 0.69
CA PHE A 166 -3.90 19.19 -0.58
C PHE A 166 -4.76 17.94 -0.64
N GLU A 167 -5.66 17.91 -1.63
CA GLU A 167 -6.59 16.81 -1.83
C GLU A 167 -6.41 16.18 -3.20
N VAL A 168 -6.64 14.87 -3.26
CA VAL A 168 -6.75 14.08 -4.48
C VAL A 168 -7.98 13.19 -4.40
N GLU A 169 -8.66 12.99 -5.52
CA GLU A 169 -9.92 12.27 -5.58
C GLU A 169 -9.86 11.16 -6.63
N TYR A 170 -10.46 10.03 -6.31
CA TYR A 170 -10.57 8.85 -7.15
C TYR A 170 -12.01 8.33 -7.13
N GLU A 171 -12.35 7.57 -8.17
CA GLU A 171 -13.60 6.83 -8.24
C GLU A 171 -13.31 5.37 -8.53
N PHE A 172 -14.06 4.46 -7.89
CA PHE A 172 -13.96 3.03 -8.14
C PHE A 172 -15.29 2.32 -7.89
N THR A 173 -15.41 1.11 -8.41
CA THR A 173 -16.55 0.22 -8.13
C THR A 173 -16.06 -0.93 -7.27
N PHE A 174 -16.63 -1.06 -6.08
CA PHE A 174 -16.37 -2.18 -5.19
C PHE A 174 -17.39 -3.29 -5.42
N VAL A 175 -16.91 -4.49 -5.70
CA VAL A 175 -17.74 -5.70 -5.91
C VAL A 175 -17.37 -6.85 -4.97
N GLY A 176 -16.54 -6.58 -3.96
CA GLY A 176 -15.94 -7.60 -3.08
C GLY A 176 -14.47 -7.85 -3.39
N VAL A 177 -13.78 -8.50 -2.46
CA VAL A 177 -12.43 -9.06 -2.68
C VAL A 177 -12.58 -10.53 -3.07
N GLY A 178 -11.96 -10.93 -4.19
CA GLY A 178 -11.95 -12.34 -4.61
C GLY A 178 -11.34 -13.26 -3.55
N LYS A 179 -11.68 -14.57 -3.57
CA LYS A 179 -11.06 -15.55 -2.67
C LYS A 179 -9.56 -15.67 -2.99
N LYS A 180 -8.70 -15.72 -1.95
CA LYS A 180 -7.28 -16.09 -2.10
C LYS A 180 -7.18 -17.42 -2.88
N GLY A 181 -6.52 -17.40 -4.03
CA GLY A 181 -6.13 -18.61 -4.78
C GLY A 181 -7.24 -19.32 -5.57
N GLY A 182 -8.32 -18.66 -5.95
CA GLY A 182 -9.35 -19.25 -6.81
C GLY A 182 -9.14 -18.97 -8.31
N TYR A 183 -8.37 -19.81 -8.99
CA TYR A 183 -8.56 -20.14 -10.40
C TYR A 183 -9.10 -21.57 -10.48
#